data_AF-A0A2N0M7G1-F1
#
_entry.id   AF-A0A2N0M7G1-F1
#
_cell.length_a   1.000
_cell.length_b   1.000
_cell.length_c   1.000
_cell.angle_alpha   90.00
_cell.angle_beta   90.00
_cell.angle_gamma   90.00
#
_symmetry.space_group_name_H-M   'P 1'
#
loop_
_entity.id
_entity.type
_entity.pdbx_description
1 polymer ?
#
loop_
_entity_poly.entity_id
_entity_poly.type
_entity_poly.pdbx_seq_one_letter_code
_entity_poly.pdbx_strand_id
1 'polypeptide(L)' 'MAKDVVCGREIDEEAARAETGQTAHGAAEVDPQKGTRSFYDGNWYYFCGLECRGKFLAGPNTYLEKSGA' A
#
# COMPACT_ATOMS: atom_id res chain seq x y z
N MET A 1 8.33 -1.31 -9.76
CA MET A 1 8.64 -1.58 -8.34
C MET A 1 8.01 -0.46 -7.55
N ALA A 2 6.95 -0.76 -6.82
CA ALA A 2 6.30 0.24 -5.98
C ALA A 2 7.20 0.52 -4.80
N LYS A 3 7.21 1.78 -4.36
CA LYS A 3 7.98 2.21 -3.21
C LYS A 3 7.02 2.68 -2.14
N ASP A 4 7.30 2.28 -0.92
CA ASP A 4 6.57 2.79 0.24
C ASP A 4 6.83 4.30 0.38
N VAL A 5 5.78 5.11 0.28
CA VAL A 5 5.88 6.58 0.39
C VAL A 5 6.21 7.08 1.80
N VAL A 6 6.03 6.23 2.82
CA VAL A 6 6.26 6.56 4.23
C VAL A 6 7.69 6.22 4.64
N CYS A 7 8.16 5.02 4.32
CA CYS A 7 9.47 4.52 4.76
C CYS A 7 10.51 4.38 3.64
N GLY A 8 10.10 4.50 2.37
CA GLY A 8 10.99 4.41 1.22
C GLY A 8 11.48 3.00 0.88
N ARG A 9 10.93 1.95 1.51
CA ARG A 9 11.27 0.57 1.15
C ARG A 9 10.69 0.21 -0.21
N GLU A 10 11.43 -0.58 -0.96
CA GLU A 10 10.92 -1.23 -2.16
C GLU A 10 9.88 -2.27 -1.75
N ILE A 11 8.76 -2.24 -2.44
CA ILE A 11 7.65 -3.17 -2.26
C ILE A 11 7.59 -4.00 -3.52
N ASP A 12 7.54 -5.32 -3.32
CA ASP A 12 7.24 -6.25 -4.37
C ASP A 12 5.75 -6.14 -4.73
N GLU A 13 5.46 -5.43 -5.83
CA GLU A 13 4.09 -5.18 -6.31
C GLU A 13 3.34 -6.45 -6.61
N GLU A 14 4.06 -7.50 -7.00
CA GLU A 14 3.49 -8.81 -7.28
C GLU A 14 3.03 -9.49 -6.01
N ALA A 15 3.84 -9.48 -4.95
CA ALA A 15 3.46 -9.99 -3.64
C ALA A 15 2.33 -9.16 -3.00
N ALA A 16 2.34 -7.84 -3.19
CA ALA A 16 1.31 -6.95 -2.66
C ALA A 16 -0.05 -7.09 -3.37
N ARG A 17 -0.06 -7.50 -4.64
CA ARG A 17 -1.28 -7.81 -5.42
C ARG A 17 -1.65 -9.29 -5.38
N ALA A 18 -0.78 -10.15 -4.84
CA ALA A 18 -0.99 -11.58 -4.83
C ALA A 18 -2.23 -11.90 -3.97
N GLU A 19 -3.19 -12.56 -4.60
CA GLU A 19 -4.38 -13.05 -3.93
C GLU A 19 -3.98 -14.22 -3.03
N THR A 20 -4.14 -14.06 -1.73
CA THR A 20 -3.96 -15.13 -0.74
C THR A 20 -5.22 -15.95 -0.52
N GLY A 21 -6.36 -15.42 -0.95
CA GLY A 21 -7.65 -16.05 -0.79
C GLY A 21 -8.76 -15.25 -1.45
N GLN A 22 -9.98 -15.71 -1.26
CA GLN A 22 -11.19 -15.00 -1.65
C GLN A 22 -12.18 -15.10 -0.50
N THR A 23 -12.75 -13.96 -0.12
CA THR A 23 -13.85 -13.90 0.87
C THR A 23 -15.08 -14.65 0.36
N ALA A 24 -16.01 -14.98 1.27
CA ALA A 24 -17.26 -15.69 0.96
C ALA A 24 -18.13 -15.03 -0.12
N HIS A 25 -17.91 -13.74 -0.39
CA HIS A 25 -18.64 -12.98 -1.41
C HIS A 25 -17.78 -12.66 -2.65
N GLY A 26 -16.65 -13.34 -2.83
CA GLY A 26 -15.82 -13.29 -4.04
C GLY A 26 -14.80 -12.14 -4.08
N ALA A 27 -14.67 -11.34 -3.02
CA ALA A 27 -13.62 -10.32 -2.96
C ALA A 27 -12.25 -10.97 -2.71
N ALA A 28 -11.27 -10.61 -3.52
CA ALA A 28 -9.88 -11.02 -3.38
C ALA A 28 -9.29 -10.59 -2.04
N GLU A 29 -8.69 -11.54 -1.33
CA GLU A 29 -7.93 -11.30 -0.11
C GLU A 29 -6.45 -11.21 -0.46
N VAL A 30 -5.77 -10.19 0.06
CA VAL A 30 -4.33 -10.01 -0.07
C VAL A 30 -3.69 -10.02 1.30
N ASP A 31 -2.44 -10.46 1.40
CA ASP A 31 -1.73 -10.49 2.67
C ASP A 31 -1.18 -9.10 3.03
N PRO A 32 -1.72 -8.44 4.07
CA PRO A 32 -1.27 -7.12 4.48
C PRO A 32 0.17 -7.09 5.00
N GLN A 33 0.79 -8.24 5.29
CA GLN A 33 2.22 -8.35 5.62
C GLN A 33 3.13 -8.41 4.40
N LYS A 34 2.62 -8.88 3.24
CA LYS A 34 3.37 -8.88 1.97
C LYS A 34 3.30 -7.56 1.23
N GLY A 35 2.33 -6.73 1.58
CA GLY A 35 2.18 -5.37 1.09
C GLY A 35 0.72 -4.96 1.17
N THR A 36 0.47 -3.67 1.37
CA THR A 36 -0.87 -3.12 1.35
C THR A 36 -0.92 -1.93 0.41
N ARG A 37 -2.12 -1.59 -0.07
CA ARG A 37 -2.31 -0.41 -0.91
C ARG A 37 -3.53 0.38 -0.45
N SER A 38 -3.51 1.67 -0.70
CA SER A 38 -4.64 2.55 -0.44
C SER A 38 -4.82 3.48 -1.61
N PHE A 39 -6.07 3.68 -1.99
CA PHE A 39 -6.43 4.68 -2.99
C PHE A 39 -6.55 6.04 -2.29
N TYR A 40 -5.85 7.04 -2.83
CA TYR A 40 -5.88 8.41 -2.32
C TYR A 40 -5.69 9.38 -3.50
N ASP A 41 -6.46 10.46 -3.54
CA ASP A 41 -6.33 11.51 -4.56
C ASP A 41 -6.25 10.99 -6.02
N GLY A 42 -7.07 10.00 -6.37
CA GLY A 42 -7.07 9.43 -7.72
C GLY A 42 -5.95 8.42 -8.02
N ASN A 43 -5.05 8.18 -7.06
CA ASN A 43 -3.84 7.37 -7.25
C ASN A 43 -3.78 6.19 -6.26
N TRP A 44 -3.19 5.07 -6.70
CA TRP A 44 -2.92 3.92 -5.85
C TRP A 44 -1.54 4.05 -5.21
N TYR A 45 -1.51 4.10 -3.88
CA TYR A 45 -0.27 4.11 -3.10
C TYR A 45 -0.05 2.75 -2.46
N TYR A 46 1.20 2.29 -2.48
CA TYR A 46 1.61 1.02 -1.90
C TYR A 46 2.41 1.26 -0.62
N PHE A 47 2.25 0.34 0.32
CA PHE A 47 2.91 0.36 1.62
C PHE A 47 3.43 -1.04 1.96
N CYS A 48 4.57 -1.12 2.62
CA CYS A 48 5.16 -2.40 3.00
C CYS A 48 4.37 -3.11 4.10
N GLY A 49 3.37 -2.44 4.70
CA GLY A 49 2.48 -3.04 5.70
C GLY A 49 1.50 -2.04 6.30
N LEU A 50 0.67 -2.53 7.23
CA LEU A 50 -0.40 -1.76 7.87
C LEU A 50 0.11 -0.54 8.65
N GLU A 51 1.29 -0.62 9.26
CA GLU A 51 1.85 0.50 10.03
C GLU A 51 2.16 1.71 9.13
N CYS A 52 2.78 1.47 7.97
CA CYS A 52 3.08 2.54 7.01
C CYS A 52 1.79 3.09 6.40
N ARG A 53 0.82 2.23 6.07
CA ARG A 53 -0.51 2.67 5.66
C ARG A 53 -1.19 3.54 6.73
N GLY A 54 -1.12 3.17 8.00
CA GLY A 54 -1.70 3.94 9.10
C GLY A 54 -1.07 5.32 9.24
N LYS A 55 0.27 5.41 9.16
CA LYS A 55 1.01 6.68 9.14
C LYS A 55 0.58 7.56 7.96
N PHE A 56 0.46 6.96 6.77
CA PHE A 56 -0.03 7.67 5.58
C PHE A 56 -1.45 8.19 5.77
N LEU A 57 -2.38 7.38 6.28
CA LEU A 57 -3.75 7.79 6.54
C LEU A 57 -3.85 8.91 7.60
N ALA A 58 -2.92 8.94 8.56
CA ALA A 58 -2.87 9.98 9.58
C ALA A 58 -2.40 11.34 9.04
N GLY A 59 -1.64 11.38 7.94
CA GLY A 59 -1.11 12.61 7.37
C GLY A 59 -0.54 12.42 5.96
N PRO A 60 -1.39 12.18 4.94
CA PRO A 60 -0.93 11.77 3.62
C PRO A 60 -0.13 12.87 2.92
N ASN A 61 -0.53 14.14 3.09
CA ASN A 61 0.12 15.29 2.46
C ASN A 61 1.64 15.32 2.71
N THR A 62 2.05 15.06 3.96
CA THR A 62 3.47 15.06 4.37
C THR A 62 4.31 14.01 3.64
N TYR A 63 3.72 12.88 3.25
CA TYR A 63 4.40 11.79 2.55
C TYR A 63 4.31 11.91 1.02
N LEU A 64 3.21 12.51 0.53
CA LEU A 64 3.01 12.75 -0.90
C LEU A 64 3.95 13.83 -1.44
N GLU A 65 4.21 14.89 -0.67
CA GLU A 65 5.17 15.94 -1.05
C GLU A 65 6.60 15.40 -1.22
N LYS A 66 6.95 14.30 -0.55
CA LYS A 66 8.25 13.63 -0.71
C LYS A 66 8.33 12.64 -1.86
N SER A 67 7.19 12.18 -2.37
CA SER A 67 7.13 11.12 -3.37
C SER A 67 6.94 11.63 -4.80
N GLY A 68 6.66 12.93 -4.96
CA GLY A 68 6.60 13.64 -6.22
C GLY A 68 7.82 14.53 -6.44
N ALA A 69 8.97 13.94 -6.77
CA ALA A 69 10.12 14.62 -7.38
C ALA A 69 10.88 13.64 -8.28
#